data_AF-A0AAW2PWM8-F1
#
_entry.id   AF-A0AAW2PWM8-F1
#
_cell.length_a   1.000
_cell.length_b   1.000
_cell.length_c   1.000
_cell.angle_alpha   90.00
_cell.angle_beta   90.00
_cell.angle_gamma   90.00
#
_symmetry.space_group_name_H-M   'P 1'
#
loop_
_entity.id
_entity.type
_entity.pdbx_description
1 polymer ?
#
loop_
_entity_poly.entity_id
_entity_poly.type
_entity_poly.pdbx_seq_one_letter_code
_entity_poly.pdbx_strand_id
1 'polypeptide(L)'
;MLNATRFFDLSAVKPHEFVQYGLSCLEKFASLGDNCAKVTREKLRIVVAGGDGTVGWVLGCLGELNKQSRLPVPPTGIIPLGTGNDLSRSFGW
;
A
#
# COMPACT_ATOMS: atom_id res chain seq x y z
N MET A 1 -20.62 1.67 -7.58
CA MET A 1 -20.43 0.37 -6.89
C MET A 1 -18.94 0.11 -6.80
N LEU A 2 -18.32 0.30 -5.63
CA LEU A 2 -16.90 0.02 -5.42
C LEU A 2 -16.78 -1.45 -4.96
N ASN A 3 -16.21 -2.32 -5.80
CA ASN A 3 -16.06 -3.76 -5.48
C ASN A 3 -15.18 -3.97 -4.24
N ALA A 4 -15.54 -4.98 -3.44
CA ALA A 4 -14.98 -5.32 -2.13
C ALA A 4 -13.47 -5.67 -2.11
N THR A 5 -12.83 -5.84 -3.27
CA THR A 5 -11.42 -6.28 -3.41
C THR A 5 -10.37 -5.20 -3.14
N ARG A 6 -10.77 -4.02 -2.63
CA ARG A 6 -9.88 -2.85 -2.45
C ARG A 6 -9.48 -2.61 -0.99
N PHE A 7 -10.05 -3.37 -0.07
CA PHE A 7 -9.78 -3.25 1.36
C PHE A 7 -9.02 -4.50 1.79
N PHE A 8 -7.81 -4.28 2.30
CA PHE A 8 -6.98 -5.34 2.87
C PHE A 8 -6.94 -5.14 4.37
N ASP A 9 -7.54 -6.07 5.09
CA ASP A 9 -7.43 -6.11 6.54
C ASP A 9 -6.04 -6.66 6.91
N LEU A 10 -5.22 -5.81 7.51
CA LEU A 10 -3.87 -6.16 7.92
C LEU A 10 -3.83 -7.09 9.15
N SER A 11 -4.95 -7.27 9.85
CA SER A 11 -5.09 -8.33 10.87
C SER A 11 -5.22 -9.72 10.24
N ALA A 12 -5.64 -9.80 8.98
CA ALA A 12 -5.78 -11.06 8.23
C ALA A 12 -4.67 -11.28 7.20
N VAL A 13 -4.06 -10.21 6.68
CA VAL A 13 -3.03 -10.25 5.62
C VAL A 13 -1.76 -9.59 6.12
N LYS A 14 -0.65 -10.33 6.14
CA LYS A 14 0.66 -9.73 6.45
C LYS A 14 1.05 -8.77 5.31
N PRO A 15 1.49 -7.53 5.56
CA PRO A 15 1.86 -6.54 4.55
C PRO A 15 2.93 -6.99 3.58
N HIS A 16 3.84 -7.86 3.99
CA HIS A 16 4.82 -8.44 3.06
C HIS A 16 4.11 -9.25 1.96
N GLU A 17 3.05 -9.99 2.31
CA GLU A 17 2.22 -10.70 1.34
C GLU A 17 1.37 -9.71 0.55
N PHE A 18 0.85 -8.64 1.16
CA PHE A 18 0.11 -7.63 0.40
C PHE A 18 0.97 -6.98 -0.70
N VAL A 19 2.18 -6.54 -0.35
CA VAL A 19 3.07 -5.83 -1.28
C VAL A 19 3.77 -6.79 -2.23
N GLN A 20 4.14 -8.00 -1.81
CA GLN A 20 4.71 -8.96 -2.76
C GLN A 20 3.64 -9.58 -3.65
N TYR A 21 2.49 -9.98 -3.13
CA TYR A 21 1.51 -10.75 -3.86
C TYR A 21 0.58 -9.86 -4.67
N GLY A 22 0.00 -8.81 -4.06
CA GLY A 22 -0.93 -7.92 -4.73
C GLY A 22 -0.29 -7.15 -5.88
N LEU A 23 0.89 -6.58 -5.64
CA LEU A 23 1.65 -5.83 -6.63
C LEU A 23 2.30 -6.73 -7.69
N SER A 24 2.82 -7.92 -7.32
CA SER A 24 3.33 -8.85 -8.34
C SER A 24 2.24 -9.42 -9.24
N CYS A 25 1.04 -9.68 -8.72
CA CYS A 25 -0.08 -10.09 -9.56
C CYS A 25 -0.40 -9.00 -10.59
N LEU A 26 -0.53 -7.74 -10.15
CA LEU A 26 -0.79 -6.62 -11.05
C LEU A 26 0.33 -6.43 -12.09
N GLU A 27 1.59 -6.52 -11.69
CA GLU A 27 2.73 -6.38 -12.60
C GLU A 27 2.82 -7.56 -13.59
N LYS A 28 2.48 -8.77 -13.15
CA LYS A 28 2.44 -9.95 -14.03
C LYS A 28 1.31 -9.84 -15.07
N PHE A 29 0.12 -9.40 -14.68
CA PHE A 29 -0.95 -9.18 -15.66
C PHE A 29 -0.63 -8.02 -16.60
N ALA A 30 -0.01 -6.95 -16.09
CA ALA A 30 0.47 -5.84 -16.91
C ALA A 30 1.52 -6.29 -17.95
N SER A 31 2.44 -7.20 -17.58
CA SER A 31 3.44 -7.73 -18.52
C SER A 31 2.84 -8.68 -19.57
N LEU A 32 1.74 -9.36 -19.23
CA LEU A 32 0.94 -10.16 -20.17
C LEU A 32 0.07 -9.33 -21.13
N GLY A 33 0.11 -7.99 -21.02
CA GLY A 33 -0.62 -7.09 -21.92
C GLY A 33 -1.99 -6.66 -21.41
N ASP A 34 -2.34 -6.96 -20.15
CA ASP A 34 -3.57 -6.47 -19.54
C ASP A 34 -3.48 -4.95 -19.29
N ASN A 35 -4.19 -4.19 -20.12
CA ASN A 35 -4.25 -2.73 -19.99
C ASN A 35 -4.95 -2.28 -18.71
N CYS A 36 -5.92 -3.04 -18.20
CA CYS A 36 -6.57 -2.73 -16.93
C CYS A 36 -5.58 -2.84 -15.78
N ALA A 37 -4.71 -3.87 -15.79
CA ALA A 37 -3.67 -4.04 -14.80
C ALA A 37 -2.63 -2.91 -14.85
N LYS A 38 -2.18 -2.51 -16.05
CA LYS A 38 -1.29 -1.34 -16.24
C LYS A 38 -1.88 -0.06 -15.67
N VAL A 39 -3.11 0.28 -16.07
CA VAL A 39 -3.79 1.49 -15.61
C VAL A 39 -4.04 1.45 -14.10
N THR A 40 -4.37 0.27 -13.56
CA THR A 40 -4.53 0.08 -12.11
C THR A 40 -3.22 0.31 -11.37
N ARG A 41 -2.10 -0.20 -11.89
CA ARG A 41 -0.76 -0.02 -11.30
C ARG A 41 -0.32 1.44 -11.26
N GLU A 42 -0.66 2.22 -12.29
CA GLU A 42 -0.36 3.66 -12.37
C GLU A 42 -1.28 4.52 -11.47
N LYS A 43 -2.56 4.12 -11.33
CA LYS A 43 -3.57 4.86 -10.55
C LYS A 43 -3.70 4.37 -9.11
N LEU A 44 -2.90 3.40 -8.69
CA LEU A 44 -2.97 2.81 -7.35
C LEU A 44 -2.68 3.87 -6.30
N ARG A 45 -3.51 3.93 -5.27
CA ARG A 45 -3.33 4.77 -4.08
C ARG A 45 -3.55 3.91 -2.85
N ILE A 46 -2.72 4.12 -1.84
CA ILE A 46 -2.78 3.37 -0.59
C ILE A 46 -3.25 4.32 0.50
N VAL A 47 -4.15 3.85 1.35
CA VAL A 47 -4.55 4.56 2.56
C VAL A 47 -4.36 3.59 3.72
N VAL A 48 -3.56 4.00 4.70
CA VAL A 48 -3.26 3.20 5.89
C VAL A 48 -4.01 3.80 7.06
N ALA A 49 -4.93 3.04 7.65
CA ALA A 49 -5.64 3.45 8.83
C ALA A 49 -5.18 2.58 10.02
N GLY A 50 -4.54 3.18 11.02
CA GLY A 50 -3.95 2.42 12.12
C GLY A 50 -3.06 3.27 13.04
N GLY A 51 -2.43 2.62 14.02
CA GLY A 51 -1.42 3.25 14.87
C GLY A 51 -0.03 3.26 14.25
N ASP A 52 0.94 3.82 14.98
CA ASP A 52 2.33 3.99 14.54
C ASP A 52 2.99 2.70 14.03
N GLY A 53 2.74 1.57 14.70
CA GLY A 53 3.25 0.27 14.29
C GLY A 53 2.74 -0.18 12.90
N THR A 54 1.46 0.01 12.62
CA THR A 54 0.86 -0.32 11.32
C THR A 54 1.39 0.58 10.22
N VAL A 55 1.49 1.88 10.51
CA VAL A 55 1.99 2.89 9.57
C VAL A 55 3.46 2.64 9.24
N GLY A 56 4.32 2.47 10.25
CA GLY A 56 5.74 2.18 10.07
C GLY A 56 5.95 0.89 9.26
N TRP A 57 5.10 -0.12 9.48
CA TRP A 57 5.18 -1.37 8.74
C TRP A 57 4.86 -1.22 7.24
N VAL A 58 3.79 -0.47 6.90
CA VAL A 58 3.45 -0.20 5.50
C VAL A 58 4.50 0.68 4.82
N LEU A 59 4.98 1.73 5.50
CA LEU A 59 6.06 2.58 4.97
C LEU A 59 7.34 1.78 4.71
N GLY A 60 7.67 0.82 5.58
CA GLY A 60 8.77 -0.11 5.37
C GLY A 60 8.62 -0.92 4.07
N CYS A 61 7.43 -1.48 3.83
CA CYS A 61 7.17 -2.23 2.58
C CYS A 61 7.26 -1.34 1.33
N LEU A 62 6.77 -0.10 1.39
CA LEU A 62 6.91 0.87 0.29
C LEU A 62 8.39 1.26 0.05
N GLY A 63 9.16 1.38 1.12
CA GLY A 63 10.61 1.58 1.05
C GLY A 63 11.32 0.45 0.32
N GLU A 64 10.93 -0.80 0.57
CA GLU A 64 11.48 -1.96 -0.16
C GLU A 64 11.12 -1.94 -1.65
N LEU A 65 9.90 -1.55 -2.03
CA LEU A 65 9.55 -1.36 -3.44
C LEU A 65 10.45 -0.33 -4.12
N ASN A 66 10.73 0.78 -3.44
CA ASN A 66 11.61 1.82 -3.96
C ASN A 66 13.06 1.29 -4.14
N LYS A 67 13.58 0.55 -3.17
CA LYS A 67 14.92 -0.08 -3.26
C LYS A 67 15.01 -1.06 -4.43
N GLN A 68 13.93 -1.79 -4.71
CA GLN A 68 13.84 -2.74 -5.83
C GLN A 68 13.57 -2.06 -7.19
N SER A 69 13.57 -0.72 -7.25
CA SER A 69 13.24 0.07 -8.45
C SER A 69 11.86 -0.25 -9.06
N ARG A 70 10.91 -0.71 -8.24
CA ARG A 70 9.53 -1.05 -8.67
C ARG A 70 8.65 0.20 -8.70
N LEU A 71 8.91 1.06 -9.69
CA LEU A 71 8.21 2.32 -9.88
C LEU A 71 6.90 2.15 -10.69
N PRO A 72 5.91 3.04 -10.50
CA PRO A 72 5.86 4.11 -9.49
C PRO A 72 5.56 3.58 -8.09
N VAL A 73 6.12 4.19 -7.03
CA VAL A 73 5.66 3.89 -5.66
C VAL A 73 4.28 4.53 -5.48
N PRO A 74 3.24 3.80 -5.05
CA PRO A 74 1.90 4.36 -4.91
C PRO A 74 1.87 5.48 -3.88
N PRO A 75 1.19 6.61 -4.17
CA PRO A 75 0.92 7.63 -3.15
C PRO A 75 0.19 7.02 -1.96
N THR A 76 0.68 7.34 -0.76
CA THR A 76 0.17 6.76 0.49
C THR A 76 -0.33 7.85 1.43
N GLY A 77 -1.59 7.74 1.84
CA GLY A 77 -2.19 8.56 2.89
C GLY A 77 -2.25 7.80 4.21
N ILE A 78 -2.11 8.50 5.34
CA ILE A 78 -2.18 7.91 6.67
C ILE A 78 -3.40 8.49 7.40
N ILE A 79 -4.18 7.61 8.02
CA ILE A 79 -5.27 7.94 8.94
C ILE A 79 -4.86 7.40 10.31
N PRO A 80 -4.41 8.26 11.23
CA PRO A 80 -4.01 7.82 12.55
C PRO A 80 -5.24 7.37 13.36
N LEU A 81 -5.26 6.10 13.75
CA LEU A 81 -6.34 5.50 14.57
C LEU A 81 -5.83 4.96 15.92
N GLY A 82 -4.60 5.32 16.31
CA GLY A 82 -3.97 4.91 17.57
C GLY A 82 -4.23 5.88 18.73
N THR A 83 -4.07 5.40 19.96
CA THR A 83 -4.07 6.21 21.20
C THR A 83 -2.75 6.95 21.47
N GLY A 84 -1.69 6.61 20.73
CA GLY A 84 -0.42 7.35 20.64
C GLY A 84 -0.23 7.83 19.21
N ASN A 85 -0.20 9.16 19.02
CA ASN A 85 -0.20 9.86 17.73
C ASN A 85 1.17 10.50 17.46
N ASP A 86 2.27 9.80 17.75
CA ASP A 86 3.61 10.36 17.60
C ASP A 86 3.95 10.58 16.12
N LEU A 87 3.44 9.74 15.21
CA LEU A 87 3.52 10.01 13.77
C LEU A 87 2.60 11.14 13.31
N SER A 88 1.40 11.31 13.88
CA SER A 88 0.53 12.45 13.52
C SER A 88 1.21 13.78 13.84
N ARG A 89 1.84 13.88 15.02
CA ARG A 89 2.66 15.04 15.41
C ARG A 89 3.87 15.22 14.50
N SER A 90 4.54 14.13 14.11
CA SER A 90 5.72 14.17 13.23
C SER A 90 5.38 14.59 11.79
N PHE A 91 4.17 14.28 11.32
CA PHE A 91 3.63 14.74 10.03
C PHE A 91 2.90 16.09 10.12
N GLY A 92 2.92 16.75 11.29
CA GLY A 92 2.38 18.10 11.48
C GLY A 92 0.86 18.20 11.48
N TRP A 93 0.16 17.13 11.84
CA TRP A 93 -1.29 17.13 12.09
C TRP A 93 -1.64 17.61 13.49
#